data_AF-A0A257GAI4-F1
#
_entry.id   AF-A0A257GAI4-F1
#
_cell.length_a   1.000
_cell.length_b   1.000
_cell.length_c   1.000
_cell.angle_alpha   90.00
_cell.angle_beta   90.00
_cell.angle_gamma   90.00
#
_symmetry.space_group_name_H-M   'P 1'
#
loop_
_entity.id
_entity.type
_entity.pdbx_description
1 polymer ?
#
loop_
_entity_poly.entity_id
_entity_poly.type
_entity_poly.pdbx_seq_one_letter_code
_entity_poly.pdbx_strand_id
1 'polypeptide(L)'
;MSAVRAFAAALLLSVGTPALAGEPVRDCPLATTPLGVDSPLSDALMHPDGPATLASLAPDLVSGFTRNFGGMDLPPGFANILSVASLLEVRPDGAALKAPLAAKLAALPITDAFTVARCARYDHDRPALPPPDGRPQVLVFEKINGFRDNPSVDSARKRLSAIAEARGWQIVFTDRGGVMNADDLARFAVVVWNNVSGDALTTPQRAAFKAYMEHGGGYAGIHGAGGDPVWFWDWYADTLLGARFTGHPGRPQFQTATVSTTDPDNAISAGGAKAFPLLEEWYSFDRNPVNGGAVAVATIDEREYQQIGYRGESLAMGYHPIAWRKGIGAGRMFYTAIGHRPENYDEPHAAALLAEGIAWAMGQKEAKPHD
;
A
#
# COMPACT_ATOMS: atom_id res chain seq x y z
N MET A 1 -42.74 31.41 -32.61
CA MET A 1 -41.37 31.06 -33.05
C MET A 1 -40.44 31.24 -31.87
N SER A 2 -40.23 30.19 -31.06
CA SER A 2 -39.27 30.20 -29.95
C SER A 2 -38.18 29.18 -30.24
N ALA A 3 -36.95 29.65 -30.39
CA ALA A 3 -35.77 28.83 -30.64
C ALA A 3 -35.19 28.34 -29.31
N VAL A 4 -35.21 27.03 -29.10
CA VAL A 4 -34.48 26.33 -28.04
C VAL A 4 -33.02 26.23 -28.45
N ARG A 5 -32.10 26.81 -27.67
CA ARG A 5 -30.65 26.60 -27.82
C ARG A 5 -30.25 25.41 -26.95
N ALA A 6 -29.89 24.30 -27.60
CA ALA A 6 -29.23 23.17 -26.95
C ALA A 6 -27.74 23.48 -26.80
N PHE A 7 -27.23 23.45 -25.58
CA PHE A 7 -25.79 23.41 -25.30
C PHE A 7 -25.32 21.96 -25.37
N ALA A 8 -24.54 21.63 -26.38
CA ALA A 8 -23.78 20.38 -26.43
C ALA A 8 -22.45 20.60 -25.69
N ALA A 9 -22.29 19.94 -24.53
CA ALA A 9 -20.99 19.83 -23.87
C ALA A 9 -20.18 18.74 -24.57
N ALA A 10 -19.08 19.11 -25.22
CA ALA A 10 -18.13 18.16 -25.80
C ALA A 10 -17.28 17.55 -24.68
N LEU A 11 -17.55 16.28 -24.36
CA LEU A 11 -16.72 15.47 -23.48
C LEU A 11 -15.50 15.00 -24.31
N LEU A 12 -14.36 15.64 -24.13
CA LEU A 12 -13.08 15.18 -24.68
C LEU A 12 -12.60 13.98 -23.87
N LEU A 13 -13.01 12.78 -24.30
CA LEU A 13 -12.37 11.53 -23.90
C LEU A 13 -10.99 11.48 -24.58
N SER A 14 -9.94 11.82 -23.83
CA SER A 14 -8.57 11.48 -24.23
C SER A 14 -8.40 9.98 -24.12
N VAL A 15 -8.76 9.25 -25.16
CA VAL A 15 -8.44 7.82 -25.29
C VAL A 15 -6.93 7.76 -25.53
N GLY A 16 -6.16 7.58 -24.46
CA GLY A 16 -4.75 7.25 -24.58
C GLY A 16 -4.62 5.97 -25.39
N THR A 17 -3.78 5.98 -26.42
CA THR A 17 -3.43 4.76 -27.15
C THR A 17 -2.83 3.76 -26.16
N PRO A 18 -3.33 2.52 -26.07
CA PRO A 18 -2.71 1.51 -25.22
C PRO A 18 -1.28 1.29 -25.70
N ALA A 19 -0.33 1.31 -24.76
CA ALA A 19 1.07 0.97 -25.04
C ALA A 19 1.13 -0.42 -25.67
N LEU A 20 1.87 -0.56 -26.77
CA LEU A 20 2.06 -1.85 -27.44
C LEU A 20 2.93 -2.75 -26.55
N ALA A 21 2.63 -4.05 -26.54
CA ALA A 21 3.43 -5.03 -25.83
C ALA A 21 4.89 -4.96 -26.26
N GLY A 22 5.81 -4.77 -25.30
CA GLY A 22 7.26 -4.67 -25.53
C GLY A 22 7.82 -3.25 -25.63
N GLU A 23 6.99 -2.19 -25.60
CA GLU A 23 7.51 -0.83 -25.46
C GLU A 23 7.93 -0.53 -24.01
N PRO A 24 9.06 0.15 -23.77
CA PRO A 24 9.45 0.56 -22.43
C PRO A 24 8.42 1.51 -21.81
N VAL A 25 8.04 1.23 -20.56
CA VAL A 25 7.13 2.07 -19.77
C VAL A 25 7.71 3.47 -19.59
N ARG A 26 6.89 4.51 -19.75
CA ARG A 26 7.30 5.92 -19.61
C ARG A 26 6.29 6.80 -18.86
N ASP A 27 5.10 6.30 -18.58
CA ASP A 27 4.00 7.02 -17.94
C ASP A 27 3.94 6.75 -16.42
N CYS A 28 5.05 6.35 -15.83
CA CYS A 28 5.13 6.10 -14.40
C CYS A 28 5.11 7.40 -13.58
N PRO A 29 4.76 7.33 -12.28
CA PRO A 29 4.86 8.46 -11.37
C PRO A 29 6.29 9.03 -11.38
N LEU A 30 6.39 10.37 -11.36
CA LEU A 30 7.65 11.11 -11.37
C LEU A 30 8.53 10.89 -12.61
N ALA A 31 8.05 10.22 -13.67
CA ALA A 31 8.83 9.86 -14.87
C ALA A 31 9.80 10.96 -15.33
N THR A 32 9.30 12.16 -15.57
CA THR A 32 10.09 13.32 -16.03
C THR A 32 10.34 14.37 -14.95
N THR A 33 9.95 14.09 -13.70
CA THR A 33 10.12 15.05 -12.59
C THR A 33 11.60 15.18 -12.23
N PRO A 34 12.12 16.41 -12.03
CA PRO A 34 13.47 16.62 -11.50
C PRO A 34 13.68 15.85 -10.20
N LEU A 35 14.89 15.35 -9.98
CA LEU A 35 15.23 14.71 -8.71
C LEU A 35 15.22 15.74 -7.58
N GLY A 36 14.79 15.30 -6.41
CA GLY A 36 14.83 16.09 -5.18
C GLY A 36 15.10 15.19 -3.98
N VAL A 37 15.19 15.78 -2.80
CA VAL A 37 15.39 15.01 -1.57
C VAL A 37 14.19 14.12 -1.23
N ASP A 38 13.01 14.49 -1.70
CA ASP A 38 11.78 13.73 -1.49
C ASP A 38 11.50 12.73 -2.63
N SER A 39 12.38 12.62 -3.63
CA SER A 39 12.31 11.53 -4.63
C SER A 39 12.64 10.18 -3.98
N PRO A 40 12.16 9.05 -4.56
CA PRO A 40 12.61 7.73 -4.16
C PRO A 40 14.14 7.66 -4.13
N LEU A 41 14.71 7.08 -3.06
CA LEU A 41 16.15 6.93 -2.92
C LEU A 41 16.73 6.15 -4.11
N SER A 42 16.00 5.15 -4.60
CA SER A 42 16.35 4.39 -5.80
C SER A 42 16.53 5.27 -7.04
N ASP A 43 15.72 6.31 -7.23
CA ASP A 43 15.85 7.21 -8.39
C ASP A 43 17.13 8.04 -8.29
N ALA A 44 17.45 8.52 -7.09
CA ALA A 44 18.70 9.25 -6.84
C ALA A 44 19.93 8.34 -6.99
N LEU A 45 19.84 7.07 -6.60
CA LEU A 45 20.96 6.12 -6.74
C LEU A 45 21.11 5.57 -8.17
N MET A 46 20.03 5.49 -8.94
CA MET A 46 20.03 4.98 -10.31
C MET A 46 20.53 6.02 -11.33
N HIS A 47 20.37 7.32 -11.04
CA HIS A 47 20.88 8.36 -11.92
C HIS A 47 22.42 8.24 -12.04
N PRO A 48 23.02 8.31 -13.24
CA PRO A 48 24.47 8.13 -13.41
C PRO A 48 25.35 9.01 -12.50
N ASP A 49 24.97 10.28 -12.37
CA ASP A 49 25.67 11.26 -11.51
C ASP A 49 25.09 11.36 -10.10
N GLY A 50 24.05 10.60 -9.79
CA GLY A 50 23.29 10.69 -8.54
C GLY A 50 24.10 10.27 -7.30
N PRO A 51 24.74 9.08 -7.28
CA PRO A 51 25.61 8.68 -6.18
C PRO A 51 26.75 9.68 -5.90
N ALA A 52 27.40 10.20 -6.94
CA ALA A 52 28.45 11.21 -6.80
C ALA A 52 27.90 12.53 -6.23
N THR A 53 26.69 12.92 -6.66
CA THR A 53 25.98 14.11 -6.15
C THR A 53 25.69 13.99 -4.65
N LEU A 54 25.14 12.86 -4.20
CA LEU A 54 24.88 12.59 -2.79
C LEU A 54 26.19 12.59 -1.98
N ALA A 55 27.21 11.88 -2.46
CA ALA A 55 28.48 11.75 -1.76
C ALA A 55 29.25 13.07 -1.62
N SER A 56 29.00 14.04 -2.50
CA SER A 56 29.66 15.36 -2.44
C SER A 56 29.36 16.15 -1.17
N LEU A 57 28.24 15.86 -0.50
CA LEU A 57 27.82 16.52 0.74
C LEU A 57 27.54 15.54 1.89
N ALA A 58 27.20 14.28 1.56
CA ALA A 58 26.85 13.25 2.53
C ALA A 58 27.47 11.89 2.10
N PRO A 59 28.80 11.72 2.18
CA PRO A 59 29.51 10.53 1.69
C PRO A 59 29.09 9.23 2.37
N ASP A 60 28.55 9.30 3.58
CA ASP A 60 28.05 8.15 4.34
C ASP A 60 26.53 8.16 4.50
N LEU A 61 25.77 8.81 3.60
CA LEU A 61 24.32 8.90 3.69
C LEU A 61 23.66 7.51 3.78
N VAL A 62 23.91 6.66 2.78
CA VAL A 62 23.32 5.31 2.71
C VAL A 62 23.97 4.36 3.71
N SER A 63 25.30 4.31 3.75
CA SER A 63 26.02 3.41 4.67
C SER A 63 25.79 3.78 6.14
N GLY A 64 25.62 5.07 6.45
CA GLY A 64 25.26 5.53 7.78
C GLY A 64 23.85 5.11 8.20
N PHE A 65 22.91 5.11 7.26
CA PHE A 65 21.57 4.57 7.48
C PHE A 65 21.61 3.05 7.71
N THR A 66 22.33 2.30 6.88
CA THR A 66 22.36 0.83 7.00
C THR A 66 23.09 0.33 8.24
N ARG A 67 24.02 1.09 8.84
CA ARG A 67 24.62 0.76 10.15
C ARG A 67 23.57 0.54 11.23
N ASN A 68 22.45 1.27 11.19
CA ASN A 68 21.34 1.06 12.10
C ASN A 68 20.72 -0.34 11.91
N PHE A 69 20.79 -0.94 10.73
CA PHE A 69 20.26 -2.27 10.42
C PHE A 69 21.34 -3.38 10.42
N GLY A 70 22.43 -3.19 11.16
CA GLY A 70 23.55 -4.15 11.22
C GLY A 70 24.57 -3.99 10.09
N GLY A 71 24.50 -2.91 9.32
CA GLY A 71 25.52 -2.54 8.33
C GLY A 71 25.46 -3.30 7.01
N MET A 72 24.40 -4.10 6.77
CA MET A 72 24.18 -4.81 5.52
C MET A 72 23.62 -3.88 4.44
N ASP A 73 23.72 -4.27 3.17
CA ASP A 73 23.05 -3.55 2.08
C ASP A 73 21.54 -3.46 2.30
N LEU A 74 20.90 -2.43 1.75
CA LEU A 74 19.45 -2.31 1.78
C LEU A 74 18.82 -3.54 1.09
N PRO A 75 17.76 -4.13 1.67
CA PRO A 75 17.04 -5.21 1.01
C PRO A 75 16.56 -4.79 -0.40
N PRO A 76 16.42 -5.73 -1.34
CA PRO A 76 15.87 -5.45 -2.66
C PRO A 76 14.55 -4.68 -2.56
N GLY A 77 14.42 -3.63 -3.38
CA GLY A 77 13.23 -2.76 -3.42
C GLY A 77 13.09 -1.78 -2.24
N PHE A 78 13.84 -1.94 -1.14
CA PHE A 78 13.72 -1.06 0.03
C PHE A 78 14.06 0.42 -0.28
N ALA A 79 15.00 0.66 -1.21
CA ALA A 79 15.30 2.01 -1.69
C ALA A 79 14.13 2.67 -2.45
N ASN A 80 13.13 1.91 -2.91
CA ASN A 80 11.93 2.46 -3.57
C ASN A 80 10.91 3.02 -2.57
N ILE A 81 11.04 2.70 -1.28
CA ILE A 81 10.15 3.16 -0.19
C ILE A 81 10.85 4.11 0.78
N LEU A 82 12.07 4.53 0.46
CA LEU A 82 12.82 5.54 1.18
C LEU A 82 13.00 6.77 0.29
N SER A 83 13.36 7.89 0.90
CA SER A 83 13.80 9.10 0.20
C SER A 83 15.16 9.56 0.73
N VAL A 84 15.83 10.45 0.00
CA VAL A 84 17.05 11.09 0.53
C VAL A 84 16.71 11.85 1.82
N ALA A 85 15.54 12.50 1.87
CA ALA A 85 15.04 13.20 3.05
C ALA A 85 14.87 12.26 4.25
N SER A 86 14.30 11.07 4.07
CA SER A 86 14.12 10.11 5.19
C SER A 86 15.46 9.63 5.76
N LEU A 87 16.50 9.52 4.92
CA LEU A 87 17.86 9.23 5.38
C LEU A 87 18.49 10.43 6.10
N LEU A 88 18.22 11.66 5.65
CA LEU A 88 18.70 12.87 6.31
C LEU A 88 18.05 13.08 7.68
N GLU A 89 16.78 12.72 7.85
CA GLU A 89 16.06 12.86 9.13
C GLU A 89 16.70 12.08 10.28
N VAL A 90 17.44 11.01 9.98
CA VAL A 90 18.14 10.22 11.00
C VAL A 90 19.59 10.63 11.21
N ARG A 91 20.04 11.70 10.54
CA ARG A 91 21.40 12.24 10.68
C ARG A 91 21.44 13.50 11.54
N PRO A 92 22.45 13.64 12.42
CA PRO A 92 22.62 14.86 13.22
C PRO A 92 22.76 16.14 12.39
N ASP A 93 23.41 16.05 11.22
CA ASP A 93 23.65 17.17 10.29
C ASP A 93 22.60 17.27 9.17
N GLY A 94 21.62 16.35 9.13
CA GLY A 94 20.75 16.18 7.98
C GLY A 94 19.90 17.41 7.63
N ALA A 95 19.45 18.17 8.65
CA ALA A 95 18.70 19.40 8.45
C ALA A 95 19.49 20.46 7.66
N ALA A 96 20.80 20.58 7.92
CA ALA A 96 21.68 21.51 7.20
C ALA A 96 21.98 21.06 5.77
N LEU A 97 21.96 19.75 5.52
CA LEU A 97 22.26 19.15 4.22
C LEU A 97 21.06 19.11 3.27
N LYS A 98 19.82 19.18 3.79
CA LYS A 98 18.59 19.02 2.99
C LYS A 98 18.50 19.99 1.82
N ALA A 99 18.62 21.30 2.05
CA ALA A 99 18.50 22.30 0.97
C ALA A 99 19.66 22.24 -0.06
N PRO A 100 20.94 22.14 0.35
CA PRO A 100 22.05 21.97 -0.58
C PRO A 100 21.93 20.70 -1.46
N LEU A 101 21.54 19.56 -0.88
CA LEU A 101 21.34 18.32 -1.64
C LEU A 101 20.15 18.44 -2.60
N ALA A 102 19.04 19.04 -2.18
CA ALA A 102 17.89 19.28 -3.05
C ALA A 102 18.28 20.09 -4.30
N ALA A 103 19.06 21.17 -4.11
CA ALA A 103 19.53 22.00 -5.22
C ALA A 103 20.44 21.23 -6.19
N LYS A 104 21.36 20.40 -5.68
CA LYS A 104 22.24 19.59 -6.54
C LYS A 104 21.49 18.49 -7.29
N LEU A 105 20.57 17.78 -6.62
CA LEU A 105 19.74 16.74 -7.25
C LEU A 105 18.84 17.33 -8.34
N ALA A 106 18.24 18.49 -8.09
CA ALA A 106 17.37 19.16 -9.06
C ALA A 106 18.10 19.64 -10.32
N ALA A 107 19.43 19.81 -10.25
CA ALA A 107 20.27 20.18 -11.39
C ALA A 107 20.65 18.99 -12.28
N LEU A 108 20.37 17.75 -11.86
CA LEU A 108 20.69 16.56 -12.66
C LEU A 108 19.72 16.43 -13.85
N PRO A 109 20.21 16.14 -15.07
CA PRO A 109 19.37 16.10 -16.26
C PRO A 109 18.47 14.86 -16.30
N ILE A 110 17.17 15.07 -16.49
CA ILE A 110 16.22 13.97 -16.72
C ILE A 110 16.20 13.61 -18.20
N THR A 111 17.03 12.66 -18.60
CA THR A 111 17.10 12.15 -19.98
C THR A 111 15.98 11.15 -20.28
N ASP A 112 15.70 10.86 -21.56
CA ASP A 112 14.76 9.78 -21.93
C ASP A 112 15.24 8.41 -21.40
N ALA A 113 16.54 8.13 -21.51
CA ALA A 113 17.13 6.91 -20.98
C ALA A 113 16.91 6.77 -19.45
N PHE A 114 17.07 7.86 -18.70
CA PHE A 114 16.79 7.86 -17.27
C PHE A 114 15.30 7.74 -16.95
N THR A 115 14.44 8.36 -17.76
CA THR A 115 12.98 8.22 -17.65
C THR A 115 12.56 6.76 -17.82
N VAL A 116 13.07 6.09 -18.84
CA VAL A 116 12.84 4.65 -19.08
C VAL A 116 13.36 3.81 -17.92
N ALA A 117 14.56 4.09 -17.41
CA ALA A 117 15.14 3.36 -16.28
C ALA A 117 14.30 3.52 -14.99
N ARG A 118 13.86 4.75 -14.67
CA ARG A 118 12.97 5.06 -13.55
C ARG A 118 11.66 4.30 -13.64
N CYS A 119 11.09 4.20 -14.84
CA CYS A 119 9.82 3.55 -15.09
C CYS A 119 9.92 2.02 -15.24
N ALA A 120 11.12 1.44 -15.32
CA ALA A 120 11.31 0.00 -15.52
C ALA A 120 10.77 -0.90 -14.39
N ARG A 121 10.51 -0.34 -13.20
CA ARG A 121 9.84 -1.04 -12.08
C ARG A 121 8.32 -1.17 -12.27
N TYR A 122 7.73 -0.46 -13.22
CA TYR A 122 6.32 -0.56 -13.57
C TYR A 122 6.16 -1.40 -14.85
N ASP A 123 4.95 -1.87 -15.12
CA ASP A 123 4.64 -2.64 -16.33
C ASP A 123 3.23 -2.33 -16.83
N HIS A 124 3.00 -2.59 -18.11
CA HIS A 124 1.69 -2.57 -18.76
C HIS A 124 1.18 -3.98 -19.08
N ASP A 125 1.89 -5.01 -18.60
CA ASP A 125 1.58 -6.38 -18.94
C ASP A 125 0.19 -6.72 -18.37
N ARG A 126 -0.68 -7.30 -19.20
CA ARG A 126 -1.99 -7.78 -18.74
C ARG A 126 -1.87 -9.27 -18.43
N PRO A 127 -2.32 -9.72 -17.25
CA PRO A 127 -2.36 -11.15 -16.96
C PRO A 127 -3.42 -11.83 -17.81
N ALA A 128 -3.25 -13.13 -18.04
CA ALA A 128 -4.33 -13.96 -18.58
C ALA A 128 -5.41 -14.12 -17.50
N LEU A 129 -6.58 -13.52 -17.72
CA LEU A 129 -7.70 -13.61 -16.80
C LEU A 129 -8.61 -14.79 -17.19
N PRO A 130 -8.97 -15.69 -16.25
CA PRO A 130 -9.89 -16.78 -16.55
C PRO A 130 -11.28 -16.23 -16.94
N PRO A 131 -12.09 -16.96 -17.72
CA PRO A 131 -13.46 -16.53 -18.00
C PRO A 131 -14.28 -16.49 -16.71
N PRO A 132 -15.22 -15.52 -16.56
CA PRO A 132 -16.15 -15.51 -15.42
C PRO A 132 -16.96 -16.80 -15.37
N ASP A 133 -17.04 -17.43 -14.20
CA ASP A 133 -17.78 -18.69 -14.00
C ASP A 133 -19.12 -18.51 -13.25
N GLY A 134 -19.55 -17.25 -13.05
CA GLY A 134 -20.76 -16.87 -12.33
C GLY A 134 -20.53 -16.59 -10.84
N ARG A 135 -19.38 -16.97 -10.28
CA ARG A 135 -19.00 -16.61 -8.90
C ARG A 135 -18.51 -15.16 -8.81
N PRO A 136 -18.65 -14.50 -7.66
CA PRO A 136 -17.99 -13.21 -7.40
C PRO A 136 -16.48 -13.33 -7.62
N GLN A 137 -15.91 -12.42 -8.42
CA GLN A 137 -14.48 -12.43 -8.73
C GLN A 137 -13.69 -11.52 -7.77
N VAL A 138 -12.55 -12.03 -7.31
CA VAL A 138 -11.58 -11.36 -6.44
C VAL A 138 -10.25 -11.25 -7.16
N LEU A 139 -9.73 -10.03 -7.30
CA LEU A 139 -8.37 -9.80 -7.79
C LEU A 139 -7.43 -9.67 -6.60
N VAL A 140 -6.43 -10.54 -6.50
CA VAL A 140 -5.30 -10.37 -5.57
C VAL A 140 -4.11 -9.82 -6.33
N PHE A 141 -3.74 -8.60 -5.99
CA PHE A 141 -2.63 -7.87 -6.58
C PHE A 141 -1.37 -8.01 -5.71
N GLU A 142 -0.27 -8.45 -6.32
CA GLU A 142 0.98 -8.84 -5.65
C GLU A 142 2.22 -8.19 -6.29
N LYS A 143 2.04 -7.12 -7.07
CA LYS A 143 3.15 -6.33 -7.61
C LYS A 143 3.77 -5.50 -6.49
N ILE A 144 4.94 -5.91 -6.02
CA ILE A 144 5.66 -5.27 -4.92
C ILE A 144 6.92 -4.65 -5.47
N ASN A 145 6.96 -3.32 -5.51
CA ASN A 145 8.14 -2.56 -5.92
C ASN A 145 8.99 -2.14 -4.71
N GLY A 146 8.44 -2.17 -3.50
CA GLY A 146 9.11 -1.88 -2.24
C GLY A 146 9.71 -3.13 -1.59
N PHE A 147 9.55 -3.24 -0.26
CA PHE A 147 10.01 -4.40 0.48
C PHE A 147 9.05 -5.58 0.31
N ARG A 148 9.58 -6.76 -0.02
CA ARG A 148 8.79 -7.98 -0.12
C ARG A 148 9.14 -8.96 0.99
N ASP A 149 8.23 -9.11 1.95
CA ASP A 149 8.29 -10.18 2.95
C ASP A 149 7.67 -11.47 2.40
N ASN A 150 8.50 -12.34 1.80
CA ASN A 150 8.02 -13.57 1.15
C ASN A 150 7.19 -14.47 2.10
N PRO A 151 7.66 -14.80 3.33
CA PRO A 151 6.85 -15.54 4.30
C PRO A 151 5.43 -15.01 4.50
N SER A 152 5.27 -13.69 4.68
CA SER A 152 3.97 -13.05 4.82
C SER A 152 3.13 -13.19 3.55
N VAL A 153 3.68 -12.79 2.40
CA VAL A 153 2.98 -12.78 1.10
C VAL A 153 2.48 -14.18 0.73
N ASP A 154 3.30 -15.20 0.93
CA ASP A 154 2.99 -16.59 0.59
C ASP A 154 1.90 -17.16 1.51
N SER A 155 1.96 -16.86 2.81
CA SER A 155 0.91 -17.27 3.77
C SER A 155 -0.41 -16.55 3.52
N ALA A 156 -0.37 -15.25 3.20
CA ALA A 156 -1.54 -14.49 2.79
C ALA A 156 -2.19 -15.08 1.55
N ARG A 157 -1.39 -15.41 0.52
CA ARG A 157 -1.86 -16.05 -0.71
C ARG A 157 -2.57 -17.37 -0.44
N LYS A 158 -2.00 -18.21 0.43
CA LYS A 158 -2.59 -19.48 0.84
C LYS A 158 -3.93 -19.26 1.56
N ARG A 159 -3.97 -18.33 2.52
CA ARG A 159 -5.19 -18.01 3.28
C ARG A 159 -6.27 -17.40 2.38
N LEU A 160 -5.94 -16.48 1.49
CA LEU A 160 -6.87 -15.89 0.52
C LEU A 160 -7.46 -16.95 -0.41
N SER A 161 -6.67 -17.93 -0.85
CA SER A 161 -7.18 -19.08 -1.62
C SER A 161 -8.20 -19.89 -0.82
N ALA A 162 -7.91 -20.20 0.45
CA ALA A 162 -8.83 -20.93 1.31
C ALA A 162 -10.13 -20.15 1.61
N ILE A 163 -10.03 -18.83 1.81
CA ILE A 163 -11.20 -17.96 1.98
C ILE A 163 -12.06 -17.98 0.71
N ALA A 164 -11.45 -17.85 -0.47
CA ALA A 164 -12.16 -17.88 -1.74
C ALA A 164 -12.86 -19.21 -1.98
N GLU A 165 -12.21 -20.33 -1.67
CA GLU A 165 -12.83 -21.66 -1.73
C GLU A 165 -14.05 -21.75 -0.81
N ALA A 166 -13.90 -21.39 0.47
CA ALA A 166 -14.98 -21.45 1.46
C ALA A 166 -16.17 -20.53 1.12
N ARG A 167 -15.91 -19.39 0.48
CA ARG A 167 -16.93 -18.39 0.12
C ARG A 167 -17.53 -18.59 -1.28
N GLY A 168 -17.01 -19.55 -2.05
CA GLY A 168 -17.40 -19.71 -3.45
C GLY A 168 -17.05 -18.47 -4.30
N TRP A 169 -15.86 -17.90 -4.11
CA TRP A 169 -15.33 -16.81 -4.93
C TRP A 169 -14.39 -17.35 -6.02
N GLN A 170 -14.37 -16.68 -7.18
CA GLN A 170 -13.38 -16.91 -8.22
C GLN A 170 -12.19 -15.97 -7.98
N ILE A 171 -11.04 -16.50 -7.58
CA ILE A 171 -9.87 -15.70 -7.22
C ILE A 171 -8.82 -15.69 -8.35
N VAL A 172 -8.23 -14.53 -8.60
CA VAL A 172 -7.15 -14.33 -9.58
C VAL A 172 -5.98 -13.66 -8.88
N PHE A 173 -4.80 -14.27 -8.96
CA PHE A 173 -3.56 -13.69 -8.44
C PHE A 173 -2.71 -13.13 -9.58
N THR A 174 -2.17 -11.93 -9.40
CA THR A 174 -1.25 -11.35 -10.39
C THR A 174 -0.31 -10.31 -9.79
N ASP A 175 0.90 -10.26 -10.33
CA ASP A 175 1.90 -9.21 -10.12
C ASP A 175 2.03 -8.28 -11.33
N ARG A 176 1.13 -8.40 -12.31
CA ARG A 176 1.13 -7.64 -13.57
C ARG A 176 0.29 -6.38 -13.42
N GLY A 177 0.91 -5.20 -13.49
CA GLY A 177 0.28 -3.90 -13.28
C GLY A 177 -0.80 -3.56 -14.30
N GLY A 178 -0.69 -4.09 -15.53
CA GLY A 178 -1.64 -3.84 -16.61
C GLY A 178 -3.08 -4.26 -16.31
N VAL A 179 -3.33 -5.11 -15.30
CA VAL A 179 -4.70 -5.44 -14.83
C VAL A 179 -5.46 -4.23 -14.27
N MET A 180 -4.75 -3.16 -13.87
CA MET A 180 -5.36 -1.94 -13.32
C MET A 180 -5.87 -1.02 -14.44
N ASN A 181 -6.84 -1.50 -15.21
CA ASN A 181 -7.55 -0.76 -16.25
C ASN A 181 -9.06 -0.93 -16.08
N ALA A 182 -9.86 -0.04 -16.69
CA ALA A 182 -11.31 -0.01 -16.50
C ALA A 182 -12.01 -1.33 -16.87
N ASP A 183 -11.61 -1.94 -17.99
CA ASP A 183 -12.25 -3.17 -18.50
C ASP A 183 -12.01 -4.36 -17.57
N ASP A 184 -10.77 -4.52 -17.11
CA ASP A 184 -10.42 -5.62 -16.20
C ASP A 184 -10.98 -5.39 -14.80
N LEU A 185 -10.84 -4.17 -14.25
CA LEU A 185 -11.33 -3.82 -12.91
C LEU A 185 -12.84 -3.99 -12.78
N ALA A 186 -13.62 -3.71 -13.83
CA ALA A 186 -15.08 -3.88 -13.83
C ALA A 186 -15.54 -5.33 -13.59
N ARG A 187 -14.64 -6.32 -13.73
CA ARG A 187 -14.94 -7.73 -13.51
C ARG A 187 -14.89 -8.14 -12.03
N PHE A 188 -14.16 -7.39 -11.21
CA PHE A 188 -13.84 -7.78 -9.84
C PHE A 188 -14.70 -7.03 -8.84
N ALA A 189 -15.24 -7.75 -7.86
CA ALA A 189 -16.01 -7.16 -6.77
C ALA A 189 -15.09 -6.49 -5.72
N VAL A 190 -13.86 -6.98 -5.61
CA VAL A 190 -12.83 -6.45 -4.72
C VAL A 190 -11.44 -6.66 -5.31
N VAL A 191 -10.57 -5.68 -5.09
CA VAL A 191 -9.13 -5.78 -5.33
C VAL A 191 -8.42 -5.85 -3.98
N VAL A 192 -7.75 -6.97 -3.73
CA VAL A 192 -6.96 -7.22 -2.52
C VAL A 192 -5.50 -6.89 -2.81
N TRP A 193 -4.92 -5.95 -2.08
CA TRP A 193 -3.49 -5.69 -2.11
C TRP A 193 -2.83 -6.54 -1.03
N ASN A 194 -2.24 -7.67 -1.48
CA ASN A 194 -1.57 -8.62 -0.60
C ASN A 194 -0.16 -8.10 -0.28
N ASN A 195 -0.02 -7.43 0.87
CA ASN A 195 1.26 -6.93 1.37
C ASN A 195 2.00 -6.04 0.36
N VAL A 196 1.25 -5.25 -0.42
CA VAL A 196 1.82 -4.43 -1.49
C VAL A 196 2.61 -3.25 -0.92
N SER A 197 3.92 -3.38 -0.89
CA SER A 197 4.85 -2.28 -0.57
C SER A 197 5.40 -1.64 -1.84
N GLY A 198 5.62 -0.33 -1.78
CA GLY A 198 6.12 0.51 -2.84
C GLY A 198 5.06 0.92 -3.85
N ASP A 199 5.40 1.97 -4.57
CA ASP A 199 4.59 2.48 -5.67
C ASP A 199 4.53 1.47 -6.82
N ALA A 200 3.38 0.84 -7.01
CA ALA A 200 3.20 -0.28 -7.92
C ALA A 200 2.56 0.10 -9.27
N LEU A 201 1.94 1.28 -9.38
CA LEU A 201 1.04 1.62 -10.49
C LEU A 201 1.55 2.79 -11.33
N THR A 202 1.44 2.67 -12.65
CA THR A 202 1.63 3.80 -13.57
C THR A 202 0.56 4.87 -13.38
N THR A 203 0.76 6.06 -13.95
CA THR A 203 -0.18 7.17 -13.78
C THR A 203 -1.59 6.84 -14.32
N PRO A 204 -1.74 6.23 -15.51
CA PRO A 204 -3.07 5.78 -15.97
C PRO A 204 -3.67 4.67 -15.11
N GLN A 205 -2.86 3.74 -14.59
CA GLN A 205 -3.31 2.67 -13.70
C GLN A 205 -3.84 3.22 -12.37
N ARG A 206 -3.16 4.23 -11.79
CA ARG A 206 -3.65 4.96 -10.61
C ARG A 206 -4.99 5.63 -10.86
N ALA A 207 -5.17 6.26 -12.02
CA ALA A 207 -6.42 6.91 -12.39
C ALA A 207 -7.55 5.88 -12.54
N ALA A 208 -7.30 4.75 -13.20
CA ALA A 208 -8.27 3.66 -13.34
C ALA A 208 -8.65 3.06 -11.98
N PHE A 209 -7.68 2.79 -11.10
CA PHE A 209 -7.95 2.26 -9.77
C PHE A 209 -8.74 3.25 -8.89
N LYS A 210 -8.38 4.54 -8.92
CA LYS A 210 -9.14 5.59 -8.24
C LYS A 210 -10.59 5.64 -8.73
N ALA A 211 -10.80 5.62 -10.05
CA ALA A 211 -12.14 5.61 -10.64
C ALA A 211 -12.93 4.35 -10.25
N TYR A 212 -12.29 3.18 -10.22
CA TYR A 212 -12.91 1.95 -9.74
C TYR A 212 -13.42 2.10 -8.30
N MET A 213 -12.61 2.67 -7.40
CA MET A 213 -13.02 2.94 -6.02
C MET A 213 -14.19 3.93 -5.96
N GLU A 214 -14.08 5.08 -6.64
CA GLU A 214 -15.10 6.13 -6.59
C GLU A 214 -16.47 5.67 -7.16
N HIS A 215 -16.48 4.68 -8.05
CA HIS A 215 -17.70 4.16 -8.71
C HIS A 215 -18.20 2.82 -8.16
N GLY A 216 -17.81 2.40 -6.97
CA GLY A 216 -18.43 1.25 -6.27
C GLY A 216 -17.55 0.01 -6.12
N GLY A 217 -16.30 0.08 -6.56
CA GLY A 217 -15.32 -0.98 -6.36
C GLY A 217 -15.01 -1.25 -4.88
N GLY A 218 -14.71 -2.50 -4.57
CA GLY A 218 -14.18 -2.92 -3.28
C GLY A 218 -12.65 -2.93 -3.25
N TYR A 219 -12.06 -2.59 -2.11
CA TYR A 219 -10.64 -2.73 -1.83
C TYR A 219 -10.39 -3.38 -0.47
N ALA A 220 -9.36 -4.24 -0.39
CA ALA A 220 -8.81 -4.74 0.86
C ALA A 220 -7.27 -4.62 0.86
N GLY A 221 -6.70 -3.90 1.81
CA GLY A 221 -5.24 -3.80 1.99
C GLY A 221 -4.76 -4.63 3.17
N ILE A 222 -3.66 -5.37 2.99
CA ILE A 222 -3.06 -6.21 4.03
C ILE A 222 -1.66 -5.67 4.38
N HIS A 223 -1.45 -5.38 5.66
CA HIS A 223 -0.18 -5.06 6.30
C HIS A 223 0.73 -4.16 5.46
N GLY A 224 1.66 -4.72 4.68
CA GLY A 224 2.57 -3.97 3.81
C GLY A 224 1.88 -2.96 2.88
N ALA A 225 0.61 -3.21 2.50
CA ALA A 225 -0.22 -2.27 1.75
C ALA A 225 -0.42 -0.90 2.42
N GLY A 226 -0.11 -0.77 3.71
CA GLY A 226 -0.19 0.48 4.46
C GLY A 226 1.06 0.76 5.30
N GLY A 227 2.18 0.07 5.04
CA GLY A 227 3.37 0.06 5.91
C GLY A 227 4.60 0.81 5.40
N ASP A 228 4.51 1.52 4.28
CA ASP A 228 5.68 2.21 3.72
C ASP A 228 6.04 3.48 4.51
N PRO A 229 7.33 3.75 4.77
CA PRO A 229 7.77 4.94 5.49
C PRO A 229 7.71 6.21 4.63
N VAL A 230 7.65 6.08 3.30
CA VAL A 230 7.44 7.21 2.36
C VAL A 230 6.42 6.81 1.31
N TRP A 231 5.52 7.75 1.01
CA TRP A 231 4.45 7.57 0.02
C TRP A 231 4.65 8.51 -1.17
N PHE A 232 4.48 8.00 -2.39
CA PHE A 232 4.55 8.78 -3.64
C PHE A 232 3.18 8.90 -4.32
N TRP A 233 2.11 8.65 -3.56
CA TRP A 233 0.73 8.77 -4.01
C TRP A 233 -0.19 9.21 -2.85
N ASP A 234 -0.31 10.53 -2.67
CA ASP A 234 -1.07 11.10 -1.55
C ASP A 234 -2.52 10.63 -1.50
N TRP A 235 -3.20 10.48 -2.65
CA TRP A 235 -4.59 9.97 -2.66
C TRP A 235 -4.70 8.59 -2.03
N TYR A 236 -3.73 7.69 -2.26
CA TYR A 236 -3.76 6.36 -1.67
C TYR A 236 -3.55 6.43 -0.14
N ALA A 237 -2.53 7.15 0.31
CA ALA A 237 -2.24 7.22 1.74
C ALA A 237 -3.29 8.03 2.52
N ASP A 238 -3.65 9.22 2.03
CA ASP A 238 -4.47 10.18 2.77
C ASP A 238 -5.97 10.01 2.53
N THR A 239 -6.38 9.59 1.32
CA THR A 239 -7.80 9.45 0.99
C THR A 239 -8.28 8.01 1.19
N LEU A 240 -7.61 7.05 0.53
CA LEU A 240 -7.97 5.64 0.57
C LEU A 240 -7.72 5.05 1.95
N LEU A 241 -6.47 4.99 2.43
CA LEU A 241 -6.16 4.46 3.76
C LEU A 241 -6.61 5.41 4.87
N GLY A 242 -6.40 6.72 4.69
CA GLY A 242 -6.79 7.75 5.65
C GLY A 242 -5.77 8.04 6.75
N ALA A 243 -4.59 7.44 6.67
CA ALA A 243 -3.48 7.61 7.60
C ALA A 243 -2.16 7.16 6.95
N ARG A 244 -1.03 7.74 7.36
CA ARG A 244 0.31 7.37 6.89
C ARG A 244 1.05 6.62 7.97
N PHE A 245 1.70 5.52 7.62
CA PHE A 245 2.56 4.78 8.53
C PHE A 245 3.69 5.66 9.09
N THR A 246 3.94 5.56 10.40
CA THR A 246 5.02 6.26 11.09
C THR A 246 6.07 5.34 11.68
N GLY A 247 5.72 4.07 11.91
CA GLY A 247 6.66 3.10 12.46
C GLY A 247 5.98 1.90 13.09
N HIS A 248 6.82 0.97 13.53
CA HIS A 248 6.47 -0.17 14.36
C HIS A 248 7.53 -0.30 15.48
N PRO A 249 7.24 -1.05 16.57
CA PRO A 249 8.21 -1.26 17.63
C PRO A 249 9.56 -1.78 17.10
N GLY A 250 10.65 -1.29 17.67
CA GLY A 250 12.00 -1.64 17.23
C GLY A 250 12.50 -2.97 17.79
N ARG A 251 12.82 -2.99 19.10
CA ARG A 251 13.42 -4.16 19.77
C ARG A 251 12.78 -4.39 21.13
N PRO A 252 11.96 -5.46 21.31
CA PRO A 252 11.55 -6.43 20.29
C PRO A 252 10.58 -5.83 19.26
N GLN A 253 10.71 -6.27 17.99
CA GLN A 253 9.84 -5.88 16.87
C GLN A 253 8.44 -6.47 17.02
N PHE A 254 8.37 -7.78 17.26
CA PHE A 254 7.12 -8.50 17.50
C PHE A 254 6.80 -8.51 18.99
N GLN A 255 5.60 -8.07 19.34
CA GLN A 255 5.14 -8.02 20.73
C GLN A 255 3.70 -8.53 20.84
N THR A 256 3.38 -9.18 21.95
CA THR A 256 2.01 -9.62 22.21
C THR A 256 1.18 -8.46 22.70
N ALA A 257 0.01 -8.26 22.11
CA ALA A 257 -1.02 -7.36 22.62
C ALA A 257 -2.41 -7.95 22.37
N THR A 258 -3.38 -7.56 23.19
CA THR A 258 -4.78 -7.94 23.02
C THR A 258 -5.39 -7.15 21.87
N VAL A 259 -5.81 -7.88 20.84
CA VAL A 259 -6.65 -7.35 19.75
C VAL A 259 -8.09 -7.42 20.22
N SER A 260 -8.80 -6.29 20.18
CA SER A 260 -10.23 -6.19 20.47
C SER A 260 -11.00 -5.84 19.21
N THR A 261 -12.04 -6.61 18.90
CA THR A 261 -13.00 -6.27 17.85
C THR A 261 -13.96 -5.20 18.37
N THR A 262 -14.31 -4.25 17.50
CA THR A 262 -15.07 -3.04 17.89
C THR A 262 -16.54 -3.08 17.49
N ASP A 263 -16.93 -4.07 16.69
CA ASP A 263 -18.31 -4.24 16.23
C ASP A 263 -19.04 -5.29 17.09
N PRO A 264 -20.02 -4.89 17.92
CA PRO A 264 -20.69 -5.80 18.85
C PRO A 264 -21.66 -6.78 18.19
N ASP A 265 -22.06 -6.53 16.93
CA ASP A 265 -23.12 -7.29 16.23
C ASP A 265 -22.58 -8.20 15.11
N ASN A 266 -21.26 -8.19 14.85
CA ASN A 266 -20.69 -8.74 13.62
C ASN A 266 -19.74 -9.93 13.81
N ALA A 267 -19.74 -10.82 12.80
CA ALA A 267 -19.08 -12.12 12.75
C ALA A 267 -17.55 -12.06 12.54
N ILE A 268 -16.96 -10.87 12.71
CA ILE A 268 -15.55 -10.57 12.42
C ILE A 268 -14.60 -11.35 13.33
N SER A 269 -15.08 -11.82 14.49
CA SER A 269 -14.36 -12.73 15.37
C SER A 269 -14.86 -14.18 15.25
N ALA A 270 -13.93 -15.12 15.08
CA ALA A 270 -14.22 -16.54 15.20
C ALA A 270 -14.87 -16.85 16.57
N GLY A 271 -15.97 -17.61 16.56
CA GLY A 271 -16.66 -18.04 17.78
C GLY A 271 -17.24 -16.90 18.64
N GLY A 272 -17.33 -15.68 18.14
CA GLY A 272 -17.88 -14.52 18.87
C GLY A 272 -16.95 -13.94 19.94
N ALA A 273 -15.67 -14.32 19.97
CA ALA A 273 -14.70 -13.80 20.92
C ALA A 273 -14.35 -12.34 20.62
N LYS A 274 -14.69 -11.44 21.55
CA LYS A 274 -14.52 -10.00 21.33
C LYS A 274 -13.07 -9.53 21.43
N ALA A 275 -12.20 -10.32 22.06
CA ALA A 275 -10.79 -10.00 22.20
C ALA A 275 -9.94 -11.28 22.24
N PHE A 276 -8.73 -11.20 21.72
CA PHE A 276 -7.77 -12.30 21.68
C PHE A 276 -6.33 -11.77 21.71
N PRO A 277 -5.39 -12.46 22.40
CA PRO A 277 -3.99 -12.10 22.36
C PRO A 277 -3.41 -12.47 20.99
N LEU A 278 -2.60 -11.57 20.43
CA LEU A 278 -1.88 -11.84 19.19
C LEU A 278 -0.45 -11.33 19.31
N LEU A 279 0.51 -12.09 18.79
CA LEU A 279 1.89 -11.65 18.64
C LEU A 279 2.06 -11.09 17.23
N GLU A 280 2.42 -9.82 17.08
CA GLU A 280 2.51 -9.18 15.77
C GLU A 280 3.47 -7.97 15.79
N GLU A 281 3.81 -7.47 14.61
CA GLU A 281 4.41 -6.15 14.39
C GLU A 281 3.32 -5.06 14.34
N TRP A 282 3.23 -4.26 15.39
CA TRP A 282 2.17 -3.25 15.52
C TRP A 282 2.50 -1.96 14.79
N TYR A 283 1.77 -1.67 13.71
CA TYR A 283 1.91 -0.41 12.97
C TYR A 283 1.26 0.76 13.69
N SER A 284 1.97 1.87 13.71
CA SER A 284 1.46 3.16 14.15
C SER A 284 1.37 4.11 12.96
N PHE A 285 0.45 5.07 13.06
CA PHE A 285 0.12 5.99 11.98
C PHE A 285 0.17 7.43 12.46
N ASP A 286 0.37 8.36 11.52
CA ASP A 286 0.49 9.80 11.77
C ASP A 286 -0.79 10.46 12.29
N ARG A 287 -1.93 9.78 12.11
CA ARG A 287 -3.24 10.18 12.59
C ARG A 287 -4.10 8.94 12.83
N ASN A 288 -5.08 9.07 13.72
CA ASN A 288 -6.09 8.05 13.88
C ASN A 288 -7.08 8.09 12.68
N PRO A 289 -7.24 7.01 11.90
CA PRO A 289 -8.10 7.00 10.71
C PRO A 289 -9.58 7.24 11.04
N VAL A 290 -10.03 6.97 12.28
CA VAL A 290 -11.41 7.21 12.71
C VAL A 290 -11.75 8.70 12.72
N ASN A 291 -10.78 9.57 13.02
CA ASN A 291 -10.97 11.02 12.93
C ASN A 291 -11.22 11.48 11.48
N GLY A 292 -10.80 10.69 10.49
CA GLY A 292 -11.04 10.90 9.06
C GLY A 292 -12.29 10.21 8.53
N GLY A 293 -13.20 9.74 9.41
CA GLY A 293 -14.46 9.09 9.04
C GLY A 293 -14.35 7.59 8.75
N ALA A 294 -13.23 6.94 9.06
CA ALA A 294 -13.17 5.49 9.07
C ALA A 294 -13.91 4.92 10.29
N VAL A 295 -14.33 3.67 10.18
CA VAL A 295 -14.87 2.87 11.28
C VAL A 295 -13.81 1.86 11.66
N ALA A 296 -13.30 1.92 12.89
CA ALA A 296 -12.44 0.88 13.41
C ALA A 296 -13.20 -0.46 13.37
N VAL A 297 -12.47 -1.52 13.05
CA VAL A 297 -12.97 -2.90 13.05
C VAL A 297 -12.29 -3.68 14.17
N ALA A 298 -10.99 -3.48 14.33
CA ALA A 298 -10.24 -4.00 15.47
C ALA A 298 -9.17 -2.99 15.94
N THR A 299 -8.86 -3.05 17.23
CA THR A 299 -7.92 -2.18 17.94
C THR A 299 -6.98 -2.99 18.82
N ILE A 300 -5.84 -2.42 19.21
CA ILE A 300 -4.94 -3.04 20.19
C ILE A 300 -4.85 -2.23 21.49
N ASP A 301 -4.53 -2.90 22.60
CA ASP A 301 -4.25 -2.26 23.89
C ASP A 301 -2.78 -1.86 24.01
N GLU A 302 -2.50 -0.55 23.95
CA GLU A 302 -1.15 0.00 24.13
C GLU A 302 -0.55 -0.23 25.52
N ARG A 303 -1.33 -0.68 26.51
CA ARG A 303 -0.76 -0.98 27.84
C ARG A 303 -0.04 -2.33 27.89
N GLU A 304 -0.21 -3.16 26.86
CA GLU A 304 0.30 -4.55 26.83
C GLU A 304 1.60 -4.72 26.04
N TYR A 305 2.05 -3.66 25.34
CA TYR A 305 3.29 -3.67 24.58
C TYR A 305 4.03 -2.35 24.70
N GLN A 306 5.25 -2.28 24.17
CA GLN A 306 6.09 -1.07 24.16
C GLN A 306 5.96 -0.35 22.81
N GLN A 307 5.41 0.86 22.82
CA GLN A 307 5.25 1.73 21.64
C GLN A 307 6.54 2.53 21.35
N ILE A 308 7.67 1.84 21.25
CA ILE A 308 8.97 2.49 21.07
C ILE A 308 9.56 2.06 19.73
N GLY A 309 9.70 3.03 18.82
CA GLY A 309 10.27 2.81 17.50
C GLY A 309 11.77 2.55 17.54
N TYR A 310 12.35 2.27 16.36
CA TYR A 310 13.76 1.93 16.21
C TYR A 310 14.71 3.00 16.78
N ARG A 311 14.28 4.27 16.80
CA ARG A 311 15.08 5.43 17.24
C ARG A 311 14.70 5.90 18.64
N GLY A 312 13.88 5.14 19.37
CA GLY A 312 13.37 5.55 20.68
C GLY A 312 12.21 6.55 20.59
N GLU A 313 11.69 6.84 19.40
CA GLU A 313 10.51 7.67 19.24
C GLU A 313 9.27 6.99 19.82
N SER A 314 8.34 7.80 20.33
CA SER A 314 7.04 7.28 20.73
C SER A 314 6.21 6.95 19.50
N LEU A 315 5.62 5.77 19.52
CA LEU A 315 4.65 5.27 18.53
C LEU A 315 3.22 5.23 19.11
N ALA A 316 3.00 5.83 20.28
CA ALA A 316 1.68 5.79 20.91
C ALA A 316 0.65 6.58 20.09
N MET A 317 -0.49 5.95 19.81
CA MET A 317 -1.68 6.52 19.18
C MET A 317 -2.80 6.77 20.20
N GLY A 318 -2.72 6.17 21.40
CA GLY A 318 -3.78 6.19 22.40
C GLY A 318 -4.90 5.22 22.03
N TYR A 319 -5.93 5.71 21.31
CA TYR A 319 -6.87 4.79 20.66
C TYR A 319 -6.20 4.26 19.40
N HIS A 320 -5.94 2.95 19.33
CA HIS A 320 -5.09 2.34 18.31
C HIS A 320 -5.85 1.35 17.41
N PRO A 321 -6.53 1.82 16.34
CA PRO A 321 -7.07 0.94 15.30
C PRO A 321 -5.96 0.20 14.56
N ILE A 322 -6.09 -1.12 14.45
CA ILE A 322 -5.21 -1.97 13.62
C ILE A 322 -5.93 -2.53 12.40
N ALA A 323 -7.25 -2.38 12.33
CA ALA A 323 -8.02 -2.69 11.15
C ALA A 323 -9.22 -1.75 11.11
N TRP A 324 -9.56 -1.25 9.93
CA TRP A 324 -10.65 -0.31 9.76
C TRP A 324 -11.27 -0.41 8.37
N ARG A 325 -12.47 0.16 8.26
CA ARG A 325 -13.24 0.25 7.03
C ARG A 325 -13.67 1.68 6.76
N LYS A 326 -13.78 2.05 5.48
CA LYS A 326 -14.18 3.41 5.06
C LYS A 326 -14.88 3.37 3.71
N GLY A 327 -15.89 4.23 3.53
CA GLY A 327 -16.48 4.48 2.20
C GLY A 327 -15.60 5.42 1.39
N ILE A 328 -15.46 5.15 0.09
CA ILE A 328 -14.66 5.96 -0.85
C ILE A 328 -15.50 6.22 -2.09
N GLY A 329 -16.11 7.40 -2.20
CA GLY A 329 -17.17 7.61 -3.20
C GLY A 329 -18.30 6.59 -2.98
N ALA A 330 -18.65 5.82 -4.01
CA ALA A 330 -19.58 4.71 -3.91
C ALA A 330 -18.93 3.37 -3.45
N GLY A 331 -17.59 3.31 -3.42
CA GLY A 331 -16.83 2.11 -3.09
C GLY A 331 -16.58 1.93 -1.59
N ARG A 332 -15.94 0.80 -1.27
CA ARG A 332 -15.68 0.33 0.09
C ARG A 332 -14.23 -0.12 0.25
N MET A 333 -13.56 0.44 1.24
CA MET A 333 -12.16 0.19 1.58
C MET A 333 -12.09 -0.52 2.94
N PHE A 334 -11.45 -1.68 2.99
CA PHE A 334 -11.01 -2.35 4.21
C PHE A 334 -9.49 -2.37 4.28
N TYR A 335 -8.92 -2.18 5.47
CA TYR A 335 -7.49 -2.34 5.70
C TYR A 335 -7.26 -3.05 7.03
N THR A 336 -6.24 -3.91 7.07
CA THR A 336 -5.71 -4.52 8.29
C THR A 336 -4.19 -4.38 8.34
N ALA A 337 -3.66 -3.91 9.47
CA ALA A 337 -2.24 -3.86 9.77
C ALA A 337 -1.70 -5.23 10.26
N ILE A 338 -2.57 -6.17 10.63
CA ILE A 338 -2.15 -7.55 10.95
C ILE A 338 -1.75 -8.25 9.66
N GLY A 339 -0.60 -8.91 9.65
CA GLY A 339 -0.15 -9.66 8.48
C GLY A 339 1.36 -9.80 8.29
N HIS A 340 2.23 -9.29 9.16
CA HIS A 340 3.67 -9.59 9.04
C HIS A 340 3.91 -11.07 9.29
N ARG A 341 3.33 -11.59 10.37
CA ARG A 341 3.60 -12.96 10.80
C ARG A 341 2.86 -13.98 9.94
N PRO A 342 3.56 -14.96 9.35
CA PRO A 342 2.94 -16.05 8.61
C PRO A 342 1.88 -16.80 9.44
N GLU A 343 2.10 -16.96 10.74
CA GLU A 343 1.19 -17.69 11.63
C GLU A 343 -0.15 -16.98 11.83
N ASN A 344 -0.17 -15.65 11.72
CA ASN A 344 -1.40 -14.87 11.95
C ASN A 344 -2.42 -15.03 10.82
N TYR A 345 -2.00 -15.53 9.65
CA TYR A 345 -2.95 -15.93 8.61
C TYR A 345 -3.69 -17.22 8.96
N ASP A 346 -3.17 -18.06 9.86
CA ASP A 346 -3.82 -19.28 10.32
C ASP A 346 -4.45 -19.16 11.72
N GLU A 347 -4.21 -18.05 12.42
CA GLU A 347 -4.89 -17.72 13.67
C GLU A 347 -6.39 -17.46 13.38
N PRO A 348 -7.32 -18.18 14.06
CA PRO A 348 -8.73 -18.17 13.71
C PRO A 348 -9.40 -16.79 13.67
N HIS A 349 -9.08 -15.89 14.62
CA HIS A 349 -9.72 -14.58 14.72
C HIS A 349 -9.16 -13.61 13.67
N ALA A 350 -7.85 -13.60 13.45
CA ALA A 350 -7.22 -12.82 12.39
C ALA A 350 -7.66 -13.29 10.98
N ALA A 351 -7.79 -14.60 10.78
CA ALA A 351 -8.33 -15.17 9.53
C ALA A 351 -9.80 -14.79 9.30
N ALA A 352 -10.63 -14.79 10.35
CA ALA A 352 -12.01 -14.34 10.29
C ALA A 352 -12.11 -12.83 9.99
N LEU A 353 -11.29 -12.01 10.65
CA LEU A 353 -11.19 -10.57 10.41
C LEU A 353 -10.88 -10.28 8.93
N LEU A 354 -9.91 -10.99 8.35
CA LEU A 354 -9.55 -10.83 6.95
C LEU A 354 -10.70 -11.25 6.01
N ALA A 355 -11.32 -12.40 6.27
CA ALA A 355 -12.41 -12.92 5.44
C ALA A 355 -13.64 -12.00 5.44
N GLU A 356 -14.09 -11.56 6.62
CA GLU A 356 -15.25 -10.66 6.73
C GLU A 356 -14.94 -9.25 6.24
N GLY A 357 -13.72 -8.75 6.47
CA GLY A 357 -13.28 -7.45 5.94
C GLY A 357 -13.32 -7.40 4.41
N ILE A 358 -12.86 -8.47 3.75
CA ILE A 358 -12.94 -8.60 2.29
C ILE A 358 -14.41 -8.72 1.83
N ALA A 359 -15.22 -9.54 2.50
CA ALA A 359 -16.64 -9.69 2.15
C ALA A 359 -17.42 -8.37 2.27
N TRP A 360 -17.15 -7.60 3.33
CA TRP A 360 -17.71 -6.26 3.51
C TRP A 360 -17.27 -5.32 2.38
N ALA A 361 -15.99 -5.33 1.99
CA ALA A 361 -15.50 -4.52 0.88
C ALA A 361 -16.21 -4.86 -0.44
N MET A 362 -16.49 -6.15 -0.69
CA MET A 362 -17.29 -6.60 -1.83
C MET A 362 -18.76 -6.14 -1.79
N GLY A 363 -19.25 -5.68 -0.62
CA GLY A 363 -20.65 -5.33 -0.41
C GLY A 363 -21.55 -6.55 -0.22
N GLN A 364 -20.95 -7.71 0.06
CA GLN A 364 -21.69 -8.88 0.49
C GLN A 364 -22.15 -8.68 1.94
N LYS A 365 -23.34 -9.18 2.27
CA LYS A 365 -23.74 -9.26 3.68
C LYS A 365 -22.79 -10.24 4.37
N GLU A 366 -22.38 -9.90 5.58
CA GLU A 366 -21.55 -10.76 6.43
C GLU A 366 -22.19 -12.14 6.58
N ALA A 367 -21.38 -13.20 6.56
CA ALA A 367 -21.90 -14.54 6.79
C ALA A 367 -22.26 -14.66 8.26
N LYS A 368 -23.49 -15.08 8.55
CA LYS A 368 -23.85 -15.39 9.93
C LYS A 368 -23.08 -16.63 10.37
N PRO A 369 -22.60 -16.72 11.62
CA PRO A 369 -21.82 -17.87 12.12
C PRO A 369 -22.53 -19.24 12.07
N HIS A 370 -23.76 -19.33 11.54
CA HIS A 370 -24.62 -20.51 11.60
C HIS A 370 -25.43 -20.82 10.32
N ASP A 371 -25.08 -20.24 9.16
CA ASP A 371 -25.73 -20.61 7.89
C ASP A 371 -25.01 -21.78 7.19
#